data_AF-A0A7S4W4B1-F1
#
_entry.id   AF-A0A7S4W4B1-F1
#
_cell.length_a   1.000
_cell.length_b   1.000
_cell.length_c   1.000
_cell.angle_alpha   90.00
_cell.angle_beta   90.00
_cell.angle_gamma   90.00
#
_symmetry.space_group_name_H-M   'P 1'
#
loop_
_entity.id
_entity.type
_entity.pdbx_description
1 polymer ?
#
loop_
_entity_poly.entity_id
_entity_poly.type
_entity_poly.pdbx_seq_one_letter_code
_entity_poly.pdbx_strand_id
1 'polypeptide(L)'
;LKSSRLELVPQRRSEPLAASPRGSKMPGDSPNLWHVSCYSGALAVALGAFGAHALKSRVKDPKLLDAWDTAVKYHLLHTTVLLTATKQPADRANRTLSSAFLLAGNTLFSGSLYLLVITGVKKLGIITPFGGASYIVGWLMLAHGK
;
A
#
# COMPACT_ATOMS: atom_id res chain seq x y z
N LEU A 1 79.82 -9.09 -3.19
CA LEU A 1 78.84 -9.30 -4.28
C LEU A 1 77.72 -10.21 -3.76
N LYS A 2 76.73 -9.63 -3.06
CA LYS A 2 75.60 -10.36 -2.49
C LYS A 2 74.39 -10.04 -3.37
N SER A 3 74.02 -11.01 -4.20
CA SER A 3 72.90 -10.90 -5.14
C SER A 3 71.58 -10.85 -4.37
N SER A 4 70.92 -9.70 -4.45
CA SER A 4 69.58 -9.42 -3.97
C SER A 4 68.57 -10.25 -4.75
N ARG A 5 68.12 -11.35 -4.15
CA ARG A 5 67.05 -12.20 -4.69
C ARG A 5 65.71 -11.54 -4.33
N LEU A 6 65.17 -10.77 -5.28
CA LEU A 6 63.80 -10.25 -5.27
C LEU A 6 62.83 -11.42 -5.14
N GLU A 7 62.19 -11.55 -3.98
CA GLU A 7 61.03 -12.44 -3.84
C GLU A 7 59.88 -11.87 -4.65
N LEU A 8 59.51 -12.56 -5.72
CA LEU A 8 58.33 -12.28 -6.51
C LEU A 8 57.09 -12.57 -5.67
N VAL A 9 56.56 -11.54 -5.03
CA VAL A 9 55.22 -11.55 -4.43
C VAL A 9 54.23 -11.94 -5.54
N PRO A 10 53.47 -13.05 -5.40
CA PRO A 10 52.45 -13.41 -6.39
C PRO A 10 51.39 -12.31 -6.39
N GLN A 11 51.26 -11.60 -7.51
CA GLN A 11 50.16 -10.67 -7.72
C GLN A 11 48.85 -11.45 -7.68
N ARG A 12 48.14 -11.37 -6.54
CA ARG A 12 46.80 -11.91 -6.37
C ARG A 12 45.91 -11.16 -7.36
N ARG A 13 45.55 -11.80 -8.47
CA ARG A 13 44.58 -11.25 -9.42
C ARG A 13 43.31 -10.91 -8.63
N SER A 14 42.96 -9.63 -8.56
CA SER A 14 41.67 -9.20 -8.06
C SER A 14 40.63 -9.72 -9.05
N GLU A 15 39.99 -10.83 -8.70
CA GLU A 15 38.79 -11.27 -9.40
C GLU A 15 37.81 -10.09 -9.42
N PRO A 16 37.27 -9.70 -10.59
CA PRO A 16 36.24 -8.69 -10.62
C PRO A 16 35.07 -9.21 -9.79
N LEU A 17 34.74 -8.45 -8.73
CA LEU A 17 33.60 -8.69 -7.86
C LEU A 17 32.39 -9.01 -8.74
N ALA A 18 31.96 -10.27 -8.76
CA ALA A 18 30.83 -10.70 -9.56
C ALA A 18 29.66 -9.77 -9.23
N ALA A 19 29.23 -8.98 -10.21
CA ALA A 19 28.12 -8.07 -10.05
C ALA A 19 26.91 -8.88 -9.59
N SER A 20 26.41 -8.55 -8.40
CA SER A 20 25.21 -9.16 -7.81
C SER A 20 24.10 -9.22 -8.88
N PRO A 21 23.44 -10.38 -9.08
CA PRO A 21 22.44 -10.51 -10.11
C PRO A 21 21.34 -9.48 -9.91
N ARG A 22 21.26 -8.60 -10.91
CA ARG A 22 20.20 -7.65 -11.20
C ARG A 22 18.82 -8.21 -10.81
N GLY A 23 18.08 -7.43 -10.02
CA GLY A 23 16.67 -7.55 -9.66
C GLY A 23 15.90 -8.73 -10.26
N SER A 24 16.02 -9.90 -9.64
CA SER A 24 15.01 -10.94 -9.80
C SER A 24 13.71 -10.40 -9.21
N LYS A 25 12.64 -10.33 -10.01
CA LYS A 25 11.28 -10.12 -9.48
C LYS A 25 11.11 -11.05 -8.28
N MET A 26 10.83 -10.48 -7.09
CA MET A 26 10.66 -11.32 -5.91
C MET A 26 9.54 -12.31 -6.21
N PRO A 27 9.75 -13.63 -6.00
CA PRO A 27 8.72 -14.62 -6.23
C PRO A 27 7.48 -14.27 -5.38
N GLY A 28 6.40 -13.82 -6.03
CA GLY A 28 5.17 -13.39 -5.35
C GLY A 28 4.58 -12.08 -5.86
N ASP A 29 5.40 -11.16 -6.38
CA ASP A 29 4.94 -9.82 -6.77
C ASP A 29 4.04 -9.88 -8.02
N SER A 30 2.74 -9.67 -7.85
CA SER A 30 1.87 -9.33 -8.99
C SER A 30 2.08 -7.84 -9.32
N PRO A 31 2.79 -7.49 -10.41
CA PRO A 31 3.29 -6.13 -10.64
C PRO A 31 2.19 -5.07 -10.57
N ASN A 32 0.98 -5.41 -11.03
CA ASN A 32 -0.15 -4.50 -11.04
C ASN A 32 -0.64 -4.12 -9.63
N LEU A 33 -0.68 -5.06 -8.68
CA LEU A 33 -1.21 -4.79 -7.33
C LEU A 33 -0.27 -3.91 -6.50
N TRP A 34 1.04 -4.04 -6.71
CA TRP A 34 2.04 -3.18 -6.08
C TRP A 34 1.80 -1.71 -6.47
N HIS A 35 1.72 -1.42 -7.77
CA HIS A 35 1.46 -0.06 -8.26
C HIS A 35 0.12 0.49 -7.78
N VAL A 36 -0.94 -0.32 -7.81
CA VAL A 36 -2.26 0.06 -7.27
C VAL A 36 -2.16 0.47 -5.80
N SER A 37 -1.42 -0.29 -5.00
CA SER A 37 -1.21 0.01 -3.58
C SER A 37 -0.48 1.35 -3.39
N CYS A 38 0.59 1.58 -4.18
CA CYS A 38 1.34 2.85 -4.14
C CYS A 38 0.47 4.05 -4.51
N TYR A 39 -0.31 3.95 -5.59
CA TYR A 39 -1.20 5.03 -6.02
C TYR A 39 -2.32 5.29 -5.00
N SER A 40 -2.90 4.23 -4.43
CA SER A 40 -3.89 4.36 -3.36
C SER A 40 -3.30 5.07 -2.14
N GLY A 41 -2.04 4.80 -1.82
CA GLY A 41 -1.35 5.40 -0.67
C GLY A 41 -1.04 6.87 -0.89
N ALA A 42 -0.54 7.21 -2.08
CA ALA A 42 -0.34 8.59 -2.48
C ALA A 42 -1.66 9.39 -2.44
N LEU A 43 -2.76 8.78 -2.92
CA LEU A 43 -4.08 9.40 -2.85
C LEU A 43 -4.56 9.61 -1.41
N ALA A 44 -4.41 8.61 -0.53
CA ALA A 44 -4.78 8.74 0.88
C ALA A 44 -4.00 9.85 1.59
N VAL A 45 -2.69 9.97 1.33
CA VAL A 45 -1.84 11.05 1.87
C VAL A 45 -2.29 12.41 1.35
N ALA A 46 -2.58 12.53 0.05
CA ALA A 46 -3.06 13.77 -0.55
C ALA A 46 -4.40 14.22 0.04
N LEU A 47 -5.35 13.29 0.22
CA LEU A 47 -6.65 13.56 0.84
C LEU A 47 -6.53 13.89 2.34
N GLY A 48 -5.59 13.27 3.04
CA GLY A 48 -5.24 13.63 4.42
C GLY A 48 -4.70 15.06 4.54
N ALA A 49 -3.75 15.43 3.68
CA ALA A 49 -3.19 16.78 3.64
C ALA A 49 -4.27 17.82 3.29
N PHE A 50 -5.13 17.52 2.30
CA PHE A 50 -6.27 18.35 1.93
C PHE A 50 -7.25 18.54 3.10
N GLY A 51 -7.58 17.45 3.81
CA GLY A 51 -8.41 17.48 5.01
C GLY A 51 -7.88 18.45 6.07
N ALA A 52 -6.60 18.30 6.40
CA ALA A 52 -5.95 19.08 7.46
C ALA A 52 -5.79 20.57 7.14
N HIS A 53 -5.46 20.93 5.90
CA HIS A 53 -5.09 22.31 5.54
C HIS A 53 -6.20 23.08 4.84
N ALA A 54 -6.96 22.43 3.94
CA ALA A 54 -7.93 23.10 3.08
C ALA A 54 -9.38 22.86 3.51
N LEU A 55 -9.71 21.65 3.96
CA LEU A 55 -11.10 21.29 4.23
C LEU A 55 -11.62 21.87 5.55
N LYS A 56 -10.80 21.87 6.61
CA LYS A 56 -11.16 22.42 7.94
C LYS A 56 -11.58 23.89 7.93
N SER A 57 -11.08 24.69 6.98
CA SER A 57 -11.50 26.09 6.85
C SER A 57 -12.86 26.23 6.16
N ARG A 58 -13.24 25.27 5.32
CA ARG A 58 -14.46 25.28 4.48
C ARG A 58 -15.65 24.57 5.10
N VAL A 59 -15.42 23.45 5.78
CA VAL A 59 -16.48 22.65 6.41
C VAL A 59 -16.56 23.02 7.89
N LYS A 60 -17.74 23.50 8.34
CA LYS A 60 -17.96 23.92 9.72
C LYS A 60 -18.59 22.84 10.61
N ASP A 61 -19.27 21.86 10.02
CA ASP A 61 -19.86 20.75 10.76
C ASP A 61 -18.75 19.81 11.26
N PRO A 62 -18.54 19.68 12.58
CA PRO A 62 -17.51 18.80 13.14
C PRO A 62 -17.71 17.34 12.74
N LYS A 63 -18.96 16.88 12.59
CA LYS A 63 -19.26 15.49 12.22
C LYS A 63 -18.78 15.15 10.81
N LEU A 64 -18.83 16.12 9.89
CA LEU A 64 -18.32 15.94 8.53
C LEU A 64 -16.79 15.93 8.50
N LEU A 65 -16.14 16.73 9.36
CA LEU A 65 -14.69 16.67 9.53
C LEU A 65 -14.25 15.32 10.13
N ASP A 66 -14.95 14.83 11.15
CA ASP A 66 -14.69 13.52 11.74
C ASP A 66 -14.90 12.37 10.73
N ALA A 67 -15.92 12.48 9.87
CA ALA A 67 -16.16 11.54 8.79
C ALA A 67 -15.02 11.55 7.76
N TRP A 68 -14.50 12.74 7.39
CA TRP A 68 -13.33 12.86 6.52
C TRP A 68 -12.09 12.20 7.16
N ASP A 69 -11.79 12.54 8.41
CA ASP A 69 -10.63 11.99 9.13
C ASP A 69 -10.75 10.47 9.28
N THR A 70 -11.96 9.95 9.48
CA THR A 70 -12.23 8.50 9.49
C THR A 70 -11.94 7.88 8.12
N ALA A 71 -12.40 8.50 7.05
CA ALA A 71 -12.13 8.03 5.68
C ALA A 71 -10.62 7.99 5.38
N VAL A 72 -9.87 9.03 5.72
CA VAL A 72 -8.40 9.07 5.53
C VAL A 72 -7.71 7.97 6.30
N LYS A 73 -8.06 7.78 7.58
CA LYS A 73 -7.47 6.75 8.44
C LYS A 73 -7.69 5.34 7.88
N TYR A 74 -8.93 5.02 7.51
CA TYR A 74 -9.27 3.71 6.95
C TYR A 74 -8.61 3.51 5.58
N HIS A 75 -8.64 4.52 4.70
CA HIS A 75 -7.99 4.45 3.39
C HIS A 75 -6.49 4.17 3.53
N LEU A 76 -5.77 4.89 4.39
CA LEU A 76 -4.34 4.70 4.57
C LEU A 76 -3.99 3.36 5.25
N LEU A 77 -4.73 2.97 6.30
CA LEU A 77 -4.53 1.70 7.00
C LEU A 77 -4.71 0.53 6.05
N HIS A 78 -5.85 0.46 5.35
CA HIS A 78 -6.14 -0.66 4.46
C HIS A 78 -5.31 -0.62 3.17
N THR A 79 -4.81 0.54 2.76
CA THR A 79 -3.79 0.61 1.71
C THR A 79 -2.46 0.02 2.16
N THR A 80 -2.05 0.25 3.40
CA THR A 80 -0.83 -0.36 3.95
C THR A 80 -0.98 -1.88 3.99
N VAL A 81 -2.15 -2.37 4.41
CA VAL A 81 -2.48 -3.80 4.37
C VAL A 81 -2.45 -4.32 2.93
N LEU A 82 -3.08 -3.62 1.98
CA LEU A 82 -3.07 -3.97 0.55
C LEU A 82 -1.63 -4.07 0.00
N LEU A 83 -0.76 -3.13 0.36
CA LEU A 83 0.65 -3.15 -0.01
C LEU A 83 1.35 -4.39 0.54
N THR A 84 1.13 -4.75 1.80
CA THR A 84 1.72 -5.95 2.42
C THR A 84 1.15 -7.25 1.83
N ALA A 85 -0.14 -7.27 1.47
CA ALA A 85 -0.81 -8.41 0.86
C ALA A 85 -0.18 -8.80 -0.49
N THR A 86 0.45 -7.86 -1.21
CA THR A 86 1.18 -8.16 -2.45
C THR A 86 2.32 -9.15 -2.28
N LYS A 87 2.84 -9.27 -1.04
CA LYS A 87 3.96 -10.15 -0.67
C LYS A 87 3.53 -11.33 0.20
N GLN A 88 2.23 -11.51 0.44
CA GLN A 88 1.76 -12.62 1.27
C GLN A 88 2.10 -13.97 0.61
N PRO A 89 2.62 -14.96 1.37
CA PRO A 89 2.80 -16.33 0.88
C PRO A 89 1.45 -17.05 0.82
N ALA A 90 0.61 -16.65 -0.13
CA ALA A 90 -0.67 -17.26 -0.45
C ALA A 90 -0.73 -17.60 -1.95
N ASP A 91 -1.65 -18.49 -2.32
CA ASP A 91 -1.95 -18.75 -3.71
C ASP A 91 -2.36 -17.45 -4.45
N ARG A 92 -2.19 -17.46 -5.77
CA ARG A 92 -2.43 -16.27 -6.59
C ARG A 92 -3.89 -15.81 -6.54
N ALA A 93 -4.85 -16.72 -6.45
CA ALA A 93 -6.26 -16.40 -6.45
C ALA A 93 -6.64 -15.71 -5.13
N ASN A 94 -6.25 -16.26 -3.97
CA ASN A 94 -6.50 -15.60 -2.70
C ASN A 94 -5.82 -14.24 -2.62
N ARG A 95 -4.53 -14.13 -2.98
CA ARG A 95 -3.84 -12.83 -2.97
C ARG A 95 -4.56 -11.77 -3.81
N THR A 96 -5.06 -12.16 -4.99
CA THR A 96 -5.80 -11.25 -5.87
C THR A 96 -7.14 -10.87 -5.26
N LEU A 97 -7.88 -11.84 -4.71
CA LEU A 97 -9.23 -11.61 -4.21
C LEU A 97 -9.23 -10.84 -2.87
N SER A 98 -8.34 -11.16 -1.94
CA SER A 98 -8.15 -10.39 -0.70
C SER A 98 -7.77 -8.93 -1.01
N SER A 99 -6.84 -8.72 -1.95
CA SER A 99 -6.48 -7.38 -2.44
C SER A 99 -7.66 -6.64 -3.08
N ALA A 100 -8.49 -7.33 -3.86
CA ALA A 100 -9.68 -6.75 -4.46
C ALA A 100 -10.70 -6.32 -3.40
N PHE A 101 -10.93 -7.12 -2.35
CA PHE A 101 -11.79 -6.75 -1.22
C PHE A 101 -11.25 -5.55 -0.44
N LEU A 102 -9.94 -5.47 -0.19
CA LEU A 102 -9.34 -4.29 0.45
C LEU A 102 -9.50 -3.02 -0.40
N LEU A 103 -9.28 -3.13 -1.72
CA LEU A 103 -9.43 -1.99 -2.64
C LEU A 103 -10.90 -1.57 -2.80
N ALA A 104 -11.82 -2.53 -2.86
CA ALA A 104 -13.26 -2.29 -2.86
C ALA A 104 -13.68 -1.60 -1.55
N GLY A 105 -13.16 -2.04 -0.41
CA GLY A 105 -13.33 -1.35 0.87
C GLY A 105 -12.84 0.11 0.83
N ASN A 106 -11.66 0.40 0.27
CA ASN A 106 -11.18 1.79 0.12
C ASN A 106 -12.15 2.64 -0.71
N THR A 107 -12.67 2.08 -1.80
CA THR A 107 -13.58 2.79 -2.69
C THR A 107 -14.96 3.01 -2.05
N LEU A 108 -15.54 1.96 -1.47
CA LEU A 108 -16.90 1.98 -0.94
C LEU A 108 -16.98 2.63 0.44
N PHE A 109 -16.04 2.34 1.35
CA PHE A 109 -16.02 2.92 2.69
C PHE A 109 -15.46 4.34 2.65
N SER A 110 -14.19 4.49 2.28
CA SER A 110 -13.50 5.78 2.38
C SER A 110 -13.96 6.73 1.27
N GLY A 111 -14.09 6.22 0.03
CA GLY A 111 -14.61 7.00 -1.09
C GLY A 111 -16.02 7.56 -0.85
N SER A 112 -16.94 6.79 -0.29
CA SER A 112 -18.29 7.28 0.00
C SER A 112 -18.30 8.39 1.06
N LEU A 113 -17.46 8.29 2.08
CA LEU A 113 -17.31 9.33 3.10
C LEU A 113 -16.67 10.61 2.54
N TYR A 114 -15.64 10.50 1.69
CA TYR A 114 -15.09 11.68 1.00
C TYR A 114 -16.15 12.39 0.17
N LEU A 115 -16.92 11.64 -0.63
CA LEU A 115 -18.01 12.18 -1.43
C LEU A 115 -19.12 12.77 -0.56
N LEU A 116 -19.48 12.14 0.55
CA LEU A 116 -20.47 12.65 1.50
C LEU A 116 -20.05 14.03 2.02
N VAL A 117 -18.79 14.20 2.39
CA VAL A 117 -18.29 15.48 2.94
C VAL A 117 -18.21 16.56 1.86
N ILE A 118 -17.78 16.22 0.63
CA ILE A 118 -17.67 17.18 -0.48
C ILE A 118 -19.05 17.60 -1.00
N THR A 119 -19.98 16.66 -1.13
CA THR A 119 -21.29 16.90 -1.77
C THR A 119 -22.40 17.22 -0.77
N GLY A 120 -22.23 16.88 0.50
CA GLY A 120 -23.28 16.95 1.53
C GLY A 120 -24.38 15.89 1.39
N VAL A 121 -24.29 14.96 0.42
CA VAL A 121 -25.33 13.95 0.16
C VAL A 121 -25.28 12.84 1.21
N LYS A 122 -26.14 12.94 2.23
CA LYS A 122 -26.20 11.98 3.35
C LYS A 122 -26.51 10.53 2.93
N LYS A 123 -27.21 10.32 1.82
CA LYS A 123 -27.54 8.98 1.29
C LYS A 123 -26.30 8.14 0.96
N LEU A 124 -25.16 8.79 0.68
CA LEU A 124 -23.89 8.10 0.44
C LEU A 124 -23.42 7.29 1.66
N GLY A 125 -23.85 7.67 2.88
CA GLY A 125 -23.53 6.92 4.09
C GLY A 125 -24.10 5.49 4.11
N ILE A 126 -25.13 5.19 3.30
CA ILE A 126 -25.67 3.82 3.17
C ILE A 126 -24.66 2.90 2.46
N ILE A 127 -23.71 3.45 1.69
CA ILE A 127 -22.69 2.68 0.96
C ILE A 127 -21.57 2.22 1.91
N THR A 128 -21.26 3.01 2.94
CA THR A 128 -20.15 2.81 3.86
C THR A 128 -20.15 1.42 4.54
N PRO A 129 -21.28 0.87 5.05
CA PRO A 129 -21.32 -0.46 5.64
C PRO A 129 -20.89 -1.58 4.70
N PHE A 130 -21.19 -1.48 3.40
CA PHE A 130 -20.75 -2.46 2.40
C PHE A 130 -19.23 -2.43 2.21
N GLY A 131 -18.63 -1.24 2.27
CA GLY A 131 -17.17 -1.11 2.29
C GLY A 131 -16.54 -1.71 3.55
N GLY A 132 -17.17 -1.54 4.72
CA GLY A 132 -16.75 -2.17 5.96
C GLY A 132 -16.79 -3.70 5.90
N ALA A 133 -17.89 -4.26 5.36
CA ALA A 133 -18.01 -5.69 5.11
C ALA A 133 -16.93 -6.19 4.13
N SER A 134 -16.64 -5.40 3.09
CA SER A 134 -15.57 -5.69 2.13
C SER A 134 -14.20 -5.79 2.81
N TYR A 135 -13.87 -4.84 3.70
CA TYR A 135 -12.65 -4.93 4.51
C TYR A 135 -12.60 -6.18 5.39
N ILE A 136 -13.70 -6.52 6.07
CA ILE A 136 -13.77 -7.71 6.92
C ILE A 136 -13.45 -8.97 6.10
N VAL A 137 -14.09 -9.14 4.94
CA VAL A 137 -13.82 -10.27 4.05
C VAL A 137 -12.35 -10.27 3.61
N GLY A 138 -11.81 -9.12 3.18
CA GLY A 138 -10.41 -8.99 2.80
C GLY A 138 -9.45 -9.48 3.90
N TRP A 139 -9.64 -9.02 5.13
CA TRP A 139 -8.85 -9.45 6.29
C TRP A 139 -8.98 -10.95 6.58
N LEU A 140 -10.20 -11.50 6.54
CA LEU A 140 -10.42 -12.93 6.76
C LEU A 140 -9.75 -13.78 5.68
N MET A 141 -9.71 -13.31 4.44
CA MET A 141 -9.00 -13.99 3.35
C MET A 141 -7.49 -13.97 3.54
N LEU A 142 -6.92 -12.83 3.96
CA LEU A 142 -5.50 -12.76 4.30
C LEU A 142 -5.15 -13.77 5.41
N ALA A 143 -6.02 -13.95 6.40
CA ALA A 143 -5.78 -14.88 7.51
C ALA A 143 -5.80 -16.37 7.09
N HIS A 144 -6.59 -16.74 6.09
CA HIS A 144 -6.82 -18.15 5.72
C HIS A 144 -6.25 -18.54 4.34
N GLY A 145 -5.45 -17.69 3.71
CA GLY A 145 -4.82 -17.99 2.43
C GLY A 145 -3.71 -19.02 2.55
N LYS A 146 -4.10 -20.28 2.43
CA LYS A 146 -3.23 -21.44 2.20
C LYS A 146 -3.37 -21.90 0.76
#